data_AF-A0AA45WNL4-F1
#
_entry.id   AF-A0AA45WNL4-F1
#
_cell.length_a   1.000
_cell.length_b   1.000
_cell.length_c   1.000
_cell.angle_alpha   90.00
_cell.angle_beta   90.00
_cell.angle_gamma   90.00
#
_symmetry.space_group_name_H-M   'P 1'
#
loop_
_entity.id
_entity.type
_entity.pdbx_description
1 polymer ?
#
loop_
_entity_poly.entity_id
_entity_poly.type
_entity_poly.pdbx_seq_one_letter_code
_entity_poly.pdbx_strand_id
1 'polypeptide(L)'
;MLSKIKLLFWLIILLLVAYFVAMNSQIQVVVNLIPGYQTMPLPLSLVIIFSIIIGAVLVLILAITDWINFKLEWMKIKKEMEKLRLENENLKSQLDKIKSQT
;
A
#
# COMPACT_ATOMS: atom_id res chain seq x y z
N MET A 1 -24.58 -0.49 2.32
CA MET A 1 -24.67 -0.11 0.89
C MET A 1 -23.31 -0.08 0.19
N LEU A 2 -22.25 0.43 0.82
CA LEU A 2 -20.89 0.42 0.26
C LEU A 2 -20.39 -0.95 -0.22
N SER A 3 -20.76 -2.05 0.47
CA SER A 3 -20.32 -3.41 0.11
C SER A 3 -20.94 -3.93 -1.20
N LYS A 4 -22.22 -3.62 -1.46
CA LYS A 4 -22.92 -4.06 -2.68
C LYS A 4 -22.39 -3.35 -3.93
N ILE A 5 -22.10 -2.05 -3.81
CA ILE A 5 -21.51 -1.25 -4.89
C ILE A 5 -20.07 -1.71 -5.17
N LYS A 6 -19.27 -1.99 -4.12
CA LYS A 6 -17.94 -2.58 -4.28
C LYS A 6 -17.98 -3.94 -4.98
N LEU A 7 -18.96 -4.78 -4.66
CA LEU A 7 -19.13 -6.10 -5.28
C LEU A 7 -19.51 -5.99 -6.76
N LEU A 8 -20.46 -5.10 -7.09
CA LEU A 8 -20.83 -4.83 -8.48
C LEU A 8 -19.64 -4.30 -9.30
N PHE A 9 -18.86 -3.38 -8.73
CA PHE A 9 -17.66 -2.86 -9.35
C PHE A 9 -16.61 -3.95 -9.59
N TRP A 10 -16.40 -4.84 -8.61
CA TRP A 10 -15.50 -5.99 -8.75
C TRP A 10 -15.97 -6.97 -9.83
N LEU A 11 -17.28 -7.20 -9.94
CA LEU A 11 -17.85 -8.05 -11.00
C LEU A 11 -17.61 -7.45 -12.39
N ILE A 12 -17.76 -6.14 -12.55
CA ILE A 12 -17.48 -5.44 -13.81
C ILE A 12 -16.00 -5.57 -14.18
N ILE A 13 -15.09 -5.34 -13.22
CA ILE A 13 -13.65 -5.52 -13.45
C ILE A 13 -13.34 -6.96 -13.87
N LEU A 14 -13.91 -7.95 -13.18
CA LEU A 14 -13.71 -9.37 -13.49
C LEU A 14 -14.15 -9.68 -14.93
N LEU A 15 -15.32 -9.19 -15.34
CA LEU A 15 -15.84 -9.38 -16.69
C LEU A 15 -14.97 -8.69 -17.75
N LEU A 16 -14.47 -7.48 -17.48
CA LEU A 16 -13.54 -6.78 -18.37
C LEU A 16 -12.23 -7.53 -18.55
N VAL A 17 -11.66 -8.07 -17.47
CA VAL A 17 -10.45 -8.89 -17.53
C VAL A 17 -10.71 -10.18 -18.32
N ALA A 18 -11.82 -10.87 -18.05
CA ALA A 18 -12.18 -12.08 -18.78
C ALA A 18 -12.38 -11.81 -20.29
N TYR A 19 -13.05 -10.71 -20.64
CA TYR A 19 -13.22 -10.28 -22.04
C TYR A 19 -11.88 -9.98 -22.71
N PHE A 20 -11.01 -9.23 -22.02
CA PHE A 20 -9.67 -8.91 -22.53
C PHE A 20 -8.84 -10.18 -22.76
N VAL A 21 -8.86 -11.14 -21.82
CA VAL A 21 -8.17 -12.42 -21.96
C VAL A 21 -8.73 -13.22 -23.15
N ALA A 22 -10.07 -13.29 -23.28
CA ALA A 22 -10.71 -14.02 -24.36
C ALA A 22 -10.35 -13.47 -25.75
N MET A 23 -10.35 -12.15 -25.91
CA MET A 23 -10.01 -11.48 -27.17
C MET A 23 -8.52 -11.58 -27.55
N ASN A 24 -7.64 -11.74 -26.57
CA ASN A 24 -6.19 -11.78 -26.77
C ASN A 24 -5.60 -13.19 -26.56
N SER A 25 -6.45 -14.22 -26.51
CA SER A 25 -6.05 -15.61 -26.26
C SER A 25 -5.35 -16.26 -27.47
N GLN A 26 -5.62 -15.78 -28.68
CA GLN A 26 -5.04 -16.32 -29.92
C GLN A 26 -3.62 -15.82 -30.19
N ILE A 27 -3.24 -14.66 -29.64
CA ILE A 27 -1.91 -14.08 -29.83
C ILE A 27 -0.95 -14.79 -28.88
N GLN A 28 -0.10 -15.66 -29.43
CA GLN A 28 0.95 -16.32 -28.69
C GLN A 28 2.29 -15.60 -28.91
N VAL A 29 3.01 -15.34 -27.83
CA VAL A 29 4.31 -14.69 -27.85
C VAL A 29 5.35 -15.55 -27.15
N VAL A 30 6.56 -15.52 -27.69
CA VAL A 30 7.73 -16.14 -27.07
C VAL A 30 8.52 -15.04 -26.39
N VAL A 31 8.69 -15.16 -25.07
CA VAL A 31 9.47 -14.22 -24.26
C VAL A 31 10.89 -14.75 -24.11
N ASN A 32 11.87 -13.92 -24.47
CA ASN A 32 13.29 -14.15 -24.21
C ASN A 32 13.60 -13.70 -22.78
N LEU A 33 13.81 -14.64 -21.86
CA LEU A 33 14.09 -14.34 -20.45
C LEU A 33 15.56 -13.94 -20.25
N ILE A 34 16.46 -14.70 -20.88
CA ILE A 34 17.91 -14.51 -20.85
C ILE A 34 18.50 -14.95 -22.20
N PRO A 35 19.73 -14.53 -22.57
CA PRO A 35 20.38 -14.99 -23.79
C PRO A 35 20.40 -16.53 -23.86
N GLY A 36 19.85 -17.09 -24.94
CA GLY A 36 19.78 -18.54 -25.16
C GLY A 36 18.60 -19.26 -24.48
N TYR A 37 17.77 -18.58 -23.68
CA TYR A 37 16.60 -19.20 -23.05
C TYR A 37 15.30 -18.48 -23.41
N GLN A 38 14.42 -19.22 -24.08
CA GLN A 38 13.12 -18.76 -24.52
C GLN A 38 12.02 -19.54 -23.81
N THR A 39 10.91 -18.85 -23.53
CA THR A 39 9.70 -19.50 -23.04
C THR A 39 9.01 -20.29 -24.15
N MET A 40 8.18 -21.26 -23.76
CA MET A 40 7.18 -21.81 -24.70
C MET A 40 6.23 -20.68 -25.14
N PRO A 41 5.57 -20.78 -26.31
CA PRO A 41 4.59 -19.79 -26.73
C PRO A 41 3.50 -19.61 -25.68
N LEU A 42 3.44 -18.43 -25.08
CA LEU A 42 2.47 -18.07 -24.05
C LEU A 42 1.46 -17.08 -24.62
N PRO A 43 0.17 -17.16 -24.23
CA PRO A 43 -0.80 -16.14 -24.58
C PRO A 43 -0.34 -14.76 -24.09
N LEU A 44 -0.41 -13.75 -24.96
CA LEU A 44 0.01 -12.38 -24.65
C LEU A 44 -0.71 -11.81 -23.42
N SER A 45 -2.00 -12.14 -23.29
CA SER A 45 -2.82 -11.73 -22.13
C SER A 45 -2.21 -12.20 -20.80
N LEU A 46 -1.65 -13.42 -20.76
CA LEU A 46 -1.01 -13.96 -19.57
C LEU A 46 0.26 -13.18 -19.22
N VAL A 47 1.09 -12.87 -20.22
CA VAL A 47 2.30 -12.06 -20.03
C VAL A 47 1.96 -10.68 -19.46
N ILE A 48 0.97 -9.99 -20.04
CA ILE A 48 0.53 -8.67 -19.57
C ILE A 48 0.04 -8.72 -18.12
N ILE A 49 -0.80 -9.71 -17.78
CA ILE A 49 -1.32 -9.86 -16.41
C ILE A 49 -0.18 -10.06 -15.42
N PHE A 50 0.77 -10.95 -15.72
CA PHE A 50 1.92 -11.18 -14.85
C PHE A 50 2.78 -9.92 -14.69
N SER A 51 3.02 -9.16 -15.77
CA SER A 51 3.76 -7.89 -15.69
C SER A 51 3.07 -6.86 -14.79
N ILE A 52 1.74 -6.74 -14.88
CA ILE A 52 0.97 -5.85 -14.02
C ILE A 52 1.04 -6.30 -12.56
N ILE A 53 0.92 -7.60 -12.30
CA ILE A 53 1.02 -8.16 -10.94
C ILE A 53 2.40 -7.87 -10.35
N ILE A 54 3.48 -8.11 -11.10
CA ILE A 54 4.84 -7.83 -10.67
C ILE A 54 5.00 -6.32 -10.36
N GLY A 55 4.51 -5.46 -11.25
CA GLY A 55 4.51 -4.01 -11.01
C GLY A 55 3.76 -3.61 -9.74
N ALA A 56 2.58 -4.16 -9.52
CA ALA A 56 1.79 -3.92 -8.32
C ALA A 56 2.50 -4.40 -7.05
N VAL A 57 3.14 -5.57 -7.09
CA VAL A 57 3.95 -6.10 -5.98
C VAL A 57 5.12 -5.16 -5.65
N LEU A 58 5.83 -4.64 -6.66
CA LEU A 58 6.91 -3.67 -6.45
C LEU A 58 6.41 -2.39 -5.77
N VAL A 59 5.31 -1.81 -6.26
CA VAL A 59 4.70 -0.63 -5.62
C VAL A 59 4.30 -0.93 -4.18
N LEU A 60 3.76 -2.12 -3.92
CA LEU A 60 3.34 -2.53 -2.58
C LEU A 60 4.52 -2.68 -1.62
N ILE A 61 5.67 -3.20 -2.08
CA ILE A 61 6.91 -3.26 -1.30
C ILE A 61 7.40 -1.85 -0.92
N LEU A 62 7.39 -0.91 -1.87
CA LEU A 62 7.76 0.48 -1.60
C LEU A 62 6.80 1.11 -0.59
N ALA A 63 5.48 0.93 -0.77
CA ALA A 63 4.47 1.46 0.14
C ALA A 63 4.59 0.89 1.56
N ILE A 64 4.94 -0.40 1.71
CA ILE A 64 5.20 -0.99 3.03
C ILE A 64 6.40 -0.32 3.71
N THR A 65 7.46 -0.02 2.94
CA THR A 65 8.65 0.64 3.47
C THR A 65 8.31 2.03 3.99
N ASP A 66 7.56 2.82 3.22
CA ASP A 66 7.09 4.14 3.63
C ASP A 66 6.19 4.05 4.87
N TRP A 67 5.26 3.08 4.89
CA TRP A 67 4.39 2.85 6.03
C TRP A 67 5.16 2.57 7.32
N ILE A 68 6.23 1.77 7.26
CA ILE A 68 7.09 1.48 8.42
C ILE A 68 7.75 2.77 8.93
N ASN A 69 8.31 3.58 8.03
CA ASN A 69 8.93 4.86 8.40
C ASN A 69 7.92 5.81 9.05
N PHE A 70 6.74 5.96 8.44
CA PHE A 70 5.65 6.75 9.02
C PHE A 70 5.23 6.24 10.40
N LYS A 71 5.14 4.92 10.59
CA LYS A 71 4.79 4.34 11.89
C LYS A 71 5.84 4.64 12.96
N LEU A 72 7.13 4.62 12.60
CA LEU A 72 8.23 4.96 13.51
C LEU A 72 8.18 6.44 13.89
N GLU A 73 7.98 7.33 12.93
CA GLU A 73 7.84 8.78 13.18
C GLU A 73 6.63 9.08 14.06
N TRP A 74 5.48 8.46 13.77
CA TRP A 74 4.28 8.58 14.58
C TRP A 74 4.53 8.20 16.05
N MET A 75 5.27 7.11 16.30
CA MET A 75 5.62 6.71 17.65
C MET A 75 6.55 7.70 18.35
N LYS A 76 7.50 8.32 17.63
CA LYS A 76 8.38 9.35 18.20
C LYS A 76 7.58 10.60 18.59
N ILE A 77 6.77 11.10 17.65
CA ILE A 77 5.93 12.29 17.86
C ILE A 77 4.96 12.06 19.03
N LYS A 78 4.35 10.87 19.12
CA LYS A 78 3.45 10.53 20.22
C LYS A 78 4.15 10.57 21.58
N LYS A 79 5.38 10.06 21.68
CA LYS A 79 6.16 10.10 22.92
C LYS A 79 6.55 11.52 23.31
N GLU A 80 6.92 12.36 22.34
CA GLU A 80 7.24 13.76 22.58
C GLU A 80 6.02 14.55 23.08
N MET A 81 4.86 14.34 22.45
CA MET A 81 3.58 14.90 22.90
C MET A 81 3.27 14.54 24.36
N GLU A 82 3.43 13.28 24.73
CA GLU A 82 3.17 12.83 26.10
C GLU A 82 4.14 13.43 27.11
N LYS A 83 5.44 13.51 26.76
CA LYS A 83 6.44 14.17 27.60
C LYS A 83 6.13 15.65 27.80
N LEU A 84 5.83 16.38 26.72
CA LEU A 84 5.46 17.79 26.79
C LEU A 84 4.18 18.01 27.60
N ARG A 85 3.20 17.10 27.52
CA ARG A 85 1.97 17.19 28.31
C ARG A 85 2.26 17.07 29.81
N LEU A 86 3.08 16.09 30.21
CA LEU A 86 3.49 15.90 31.60
C LEU A 86 4.29 17.09 32.14
N GLU A 87 5.18 17.65 31.33
CA GLU A 87 5.96 18.83 31.69
C GLU A 87 5.05 20.06 31.90
N ASN A 88 4.06 20.25 31.04
CA ASN A 88 3.06 21.30 31.17
C ASN A 88 2.21 21.15 32.44
N GLU A 89 1.77 19.92 32.77
CA GLU A 89 1.03 19.62 34.00
C GLU A 89 1.87 19.89 35.26
N ASN A 90 3.16 19.53 35.23
CA ASN A 90 4.08 19.78 36.34
C ASN A 90 4.34 21.29 36.53
N LEU A 91 4.60 22.02 35.44
CA LEU A 91 4.80 23.48 35.49
C LEU A 91 3.57 24.22 36.02
N LYS A 92 2.36 23.82 35.60
CA LYS A 92 1.11 24.36 36.16
C LYS A 92 1.01 24.10 37.67
N SER A 93 1.31 22.87 38.10
CA SER A 93 1.28 22.51 39.52
C SER A 93 2.29 23.31 40.35
N GLN A 94 3.47 23.61 39.80
CA GLN A 94 4.47 24.46 40.46
C GLN A 94 4.00 25.92 40.54
N LEU A 95 3.41 26.45 39.46
CA LEU A 95 2.86 27.79 39.43
C LEU A 95 1.75 27.97 40.49
N ASP A 96 0.85 27.01 40.63
CA ASP A 96 -0.24 27.06 41.60
C ASP A 96 0.28 27.02 43.04
N LYS A 97 1.33 26.22 43.31
CA LYS A 97 2.00 26.22 44.62
C LYS A 97 2.62 27.57 44.95
N ILE A 98 3.31 28.20 44.01
CA ILE A 98 3.92 29.52 44.22
C ILE A 98 2.84 30.58 44.47
N LYS A 99 1.74 30.57 43.70
CA LYS A 99 0.62 31.48 43.91
C LYS A 99 -0.06 31.29 45.26
N SER A 100 -0.11 30.08 45.80
CA SER A 100 -0.71 29.82 47.13
C SER A 100 0.16 30.30 48.30
N GLN A 101 1.44 30.63 48.04
CA GLN A 101 2.39 31.11 49.05
C GLN A 101 2.56 32.64 49.07
N THR A 102 1.98 33.35 48.10
CA THR A 102 2.02 34.83 47.98
C THR A 102 0.68 35.42 48.34
#